data_AF-A0A5N6Z0E0-F1
#
_entry.id   AF-A0A5N6Z0E0-F1
#
_cell.length_a   1.000
_cell.length_b   1.000
_cell.length_c   1.000
_cell.angle_alpha   90.00
_cell.angle_beta   90.00
_cell.angle_gamma   90.00
#
_symmetry.space_group_name_H-M   'P 1'
#
loop_
_entity.id
_entity.type
_entity.pdbx_description
1 polymer ?
#
loop_
_entity_poly.entity_id
_entity_poly.type
_entity_poly.pdbx_seq_one_letter_code
_entity_poly.pdbx_strand_id
1 'polypeptide(L)'
;MATDTYNVYHVAFRQQNAPDHVAIALVPTENSDQGTGRFYHVHGDVGLGMEYEGRPGYSFAKTKSYKGSTFQFTFPKSELSRFEEIAQQHKPPHDERALMESNPDPPIQNCSDWVNDVLAEVNEKLTVH
;
A
#
# COMPACT_ATOMS: atom_id res chain seq x y z
N MET A 1 -19.31 1.13 -21.72
CA MET A 1 -18.69 2.36 -21.19
C MET A 1 -17.52 1.91 -20.35
N ALA A 2 -16.29 2.32 -20.67
CA ALA A 2 -15.15 2.03 -19.80
C ALA A 2 -15.36 2.84 -18.52
N THR A 3 -15.42 2.16 -17.37
CA THR A 3 -15.44 2.84 -16.08
C THR A 3 -14.06 3.47 -15.89
N ASP A 4 -13.98 4.79 -15.87
CA ASP A 4 -12.71 5.51 -15.71
C ASP A 4 -12.29 5.54 -14.23
N THR A 5 -12.03 4.35 -13.70
CA THR A 5 -11.73 4.14 -12.28
C THR A 5 -10.51 3.25 -12.11
N TYR A 6 -9.90 3.33 -10.92
CA TYR A 6 -8.94 2.36 -10.42
C TYR A 6 -9.64 1.37 -9.47
N ASN A 7 -9.35 0.08 -9.61
CA ASN A 7 -9.47 -0.89 -8.52
C ASN A 7 -8.30 -0.70 -7.56
N VAL A 8 -8.60 -0.60 -6.27
CA VAL A 8 -7.61 -0.51 -5.20
C VAL A 8 -7.44 -1.87 -4.55
N TYR A 9 -6.19 -2.33 -4.45
CA TYR A 9 -5.85 -3.60 -3.85
C TYR A 9 -4.88 -3.41 -2.68
N HIS A 10 -5.15 -4.11 -1.58
CA HIS A 10 -4.16 -4.42 -0.57
C HIS A 10 -3.35 -5.63 -1.06
N VAL A 11 -2.04 -5.49 -1.22
CA VAL A 11 -1.17 -6.52 -1.80
C VAL A 11 -0.17 -7.00 -0.75
N ALA A 12 0.03 -8.31 -0.63
CA ALA A 12 0.95 -8.92 0.32
C ALA A 12 2.07 -9.72 -0.39
N PHE A 13 3.28 -9.64 0.17
CA PHE A 13 4.47 -10.33 -0.30
C PHE A 13 5.17 -11.04 0.86
N ARG A 14 5.57 -12.30 0.64
CA ARG A 14 6.34 -13.09 1.61
C ARG A 14 7.74 -12.51 1.77
N GLN A 15 8.17 -12.33 3.02
CA GLN A 15 9.56 -12.09 3.38
C GLN A 15 10.14 -13.33 4.08
N GLN A 16 11.44 -13.60 3.92
CA GLN A 16 12.07 -14.80 4.49
C GLN A 16 12.29 -14.70 6.00
N ASN A 17 12.71 -13.53 6.48
CA ASN A 17 13.16 -13.32 7.86
C ASN A 17 12.42 -12.16 8.56
N ALA A 18 11.26 -11.76 8.02
CA ALA A 18 10.46 -10.65 8.52
C ALA A 18 8.97 -10.98 8.30
N PRO A 19 8.04 -10.25 8.96
CA PRO A 19 6.64 -10.27 8.59
C PRO A 19 6.42 -10.03 7.08
N ASP A 20 5.25 -10.35 6.56
CA ASP A 20 4.97 -10.06 5.16
C ASP A 20 5.03 -8.57 4.89
N HIS A 21 5.61 -8.21 3.74
CA HIS A 21 5.58 -6.84 3.24
C HIS A 21 4.23 -6.57 2.59
N VAL A 22 3.65 -5.40 2.82
CA VAL A 22 2.36 -5.01 2.23
C VAL A 22 2.42 -3.68 1.48
N ALA A 23 1.51 -3.52 0.53
CA ALA A 23 1.46 -2.38 -0.37
C ALA A 23 0.06 -2.11 -0.88
N ILE A 24 -0.13 -0.94 -1.50
CA ILE A 24 -1.34 -0.57 -2.22
C ILE A 24 -1.06 -0.64 -3.71
N ALA A 25 -1.93 -1.32 -4.46
CA ALA A 25 -1.90 -1.29 -5.93
C ALA A 25 -3.16 -0.64 -6.49
N LEU A 26 -2.97 0.24 -7.46
CA LEU A 26 -4.05 0.84 -8.25
C LEU A 26 -4.01 0.25 -9.66
N VAL A 27 -5.08 -0.42 -10.06
CA VAL A 27 -5.17 -1.02 -11.39
C VAL A 27 -6.39 -0.47 -12.12
N PRO A 28 -6.23 0.12 -13.33
CA PRO A 28 -7.38 0.54 -14.13
C PRO A 28 -8.40 -0.59 -14.26
N THR A 29 -9.69 -0.31 -14.04
CA THR A 29 -10.73 -1.34 -14.06
C THR A 29 -10.88 -2.00 -15.43
N GLU A 30 -10.55 -1.27 -16.50
CA GLU A 30 -10.55 -1.78 -17.87
C GLU A 30 -9.34 -2.65 -18.21
N ASN A 31 -8.32 -2.71 -17.35
CA ASN A 31 -7.13 -3.52 -17.60
C ASN A 31 -7.44 -5.02 -17.47
N SER A 32 -7.12 -5.81 -18.49
CA SER A 32 -7.30 -7.27 -18.42
C SER A 32 -6.37 -7.95 -17.41
N ASP A 33 -5.18 -7.39 -17.15
CA ASP A 33 -4.23 -7.90 -16.17
C ASP A 33 -4.36 -7.10 -14.86
N GLN A 34 -5.24 -7.56 -13.96
CA GLN A 34 -5.40 -6.98 -12.63
C GLN A 34 -4.21 -7.26 -11.69
N GLY A 35 -3.15 -7.92 -12.18
CA GLY A 35 -1.89 -8.17 -11.46
C GLY A 35 -0.77 -7.15 -11.75
N THR A 36 -1.07 -6.11 -12.53
CA THR A 36 -0.12 -5.05 -12.90
C THR A 36 -0.78 -3.68 -12.83
N GLY A 37 -0.16 -2.73 -12.12
CA GLY A 37 -0.68 -1.37 -11.98
C GLY A 37 0.29 -0.42 -11.29
N ARG A 38 -0.21 0.74 -10.86
CA ARG A 38 0.57 1.64 -10.00
C ARG A 38 0.71 1.01 -8.62
N PHE A 39 1.83 1.22 -7.96
CA PHE A 39 2.18 0.51 -6.74
C PHE A 39 2.83 1.45 -5.73
N TYR A 40 2.33 1.44 -4.51
CA TYR A 40 2.71 2.38 -3.45
C TYR A 40 2.96 1.58 -2.18
N HIS A 41 4.10 1.83 -1.55
CA HIS A 41 4.48 1.15 -0.33
C HIS A 41 5.49 1.97 0.47
N VAL A 42 5.69 1.55 1.71
CA VAL A 42 6.84 1.94 2.51
C VAL A 42 7.81 0.77 2.59
N HIS A 43 9.12 1.00 2.54
CA HIS A 43 10.13 -0.05 2.62
C HIS A 43 11.27 0.32 3.56
N GLY A 44 12.05 -0.67 4.00
CA GLY A 44 13.14 -0.48 4.97
C GLY A 44 12.78 -1.04 6.35
N ASP A 45 13.65 -0.78 7.32
CA ASP A 45 13.49 -1.24 8.70
C ASP A 45 12.86 -0.13 9.55
N VAL A 46 11.79 -0.44 10.28
CA VAL A 46 11.09 0.54 11.14
C VAL A 46 12.05 1.23 12.11
N GLY A 47 12.99 0.48 12.69
CA GLY A 47 13.98 1.01 13.62
C GLY A 47 14.97 2.02 13.02
N LEU A 48 15.22 1.92 11.71
CA LEU A 48 16.12 2.82 10.97
C LEU A 48 15.36 3.88 10.17
N GLY A 49 14.03 3.79 10.15
CA GLY A 49 13.15 4.61 9.34
C GLY A 49 12.80 3.92 8.03
N MET A 50 11.50 3.81 7.76
CA MET A 50 11.01 3.38 6.45
C MET A 50 10.96 4.55 5.47
N GLU A 51 11.00 4.24 4.18
CA GLU A 51 10.91 5.21 3.10
C GLU A 51 9.68 4.93 2.24
N TYR A 52 8.99 5.98 1.80
CA TYR A 52 7.87 5.87 0.86
C TYR A 52 8.39 5.74 -0.58
N GLU A 53 7.84 4.80 -1.33
CA GLU A 53 8.08 4.63 -2.76
C GLU A 53 6.76 4.47 -3.53
N GLY A 54 6.59 5.30 -4.57
CA GLY A 54 5.50 5.19 -5.53
C GLY A 54 6.02 4.82 -6.91
N ARG A 55 5.48 3.77 -7.51
CA ARG A 55 5.83 3.27 -8.84
C ARG A 55 4.64 3.44 -9.79
N PRO A 56 4.81 4.12 -10.94
CA PRO A 56 3.72 4.30 -11.90
C PRO A 56 3.31 3.00 -12.62
N GLY A 57 4.12 1.94 -12.54
CA GLY A 57 3.83 0.63 -13.10
C GLY A 57 4.66 -0.47 -12.46
N TYR A 58 4.00 -1.52 -11.96
CA TYR A 58 4.62 -2.66 -11.31
C TYR A 58 3.77 -3.92 -11.48
N SER A 59 4.38 -5.01 -11.95
CA SER A 59 3.72 -6.31 -12.14
C SER A 59 3.78 -7.15 -10.86
N PHE A 60 3.10 -6.70 -9.80
CA PHE A 60 3.17 -7.32 -8.47
C PHE A 60 2.84 -8.81 -8.46
N ALA A 61 1.84 -9.24 -9.25
CA ALA A 61 1.41 -10.64 -9.28
C ALA A 61 2.44 -11.60 -9.93
N LYS A 62 3.42 -11.06 -10.68
CA LYS A 62 4.48 -11.83 -11.35
C LYS A 62 5.73 -11.97 -10.48
N THR A 63 5.75 -11.34 -9.31
CA THR A 63 6.89 -11.42 -8.39
C THR A 63 6.89 -12.77 -7.66
N LYS A 64 8.08 -13.34 -7.42
CA LYS A 64 8.20 -14.64 -6.73
C LYS A 64 7.71 -14.61 -5.28
N SER A 65 7.83 -13.46 -4.62
CA SER A 65 7.38 -13.25 -3.25
C SER A 65 5.88 -12.97 -3.15
N TYR A 66 5.17 -12.75 -4.25
CA TYR A 66 3.74 -12.46 -4.24
C TYR A 66 2.97 -13.52 -3.45
N LYS A 67 2.24 -13.08 -2.43
CA LYS A 67 1.39 -13.94 -1.58
C LYS A 67 -0.07 -13.85 -2.00
N GLY A 68 -0.54 -12.68 -2.37
CA GLY A 68 -1.92 -12.44 -2.77
C GLY A 68 -2.28 -10.95 -2.76
N SER A 69 -3.48 -10.64 -3.23
CA SER A 69 -4.07 -9.31 -3.16
C SER A 69 -5.56 -9.40 -2.85
N THR A 70 -6.06 -8.39 -2.14
CA THR A 70 -7.46 -8.28 -1.74
C THR A 70 -8.01 -6.95 -2.24
N PHE A 71 -9.06 -6.99 -3.04
CA PHE A 71 -9.79 -5.80 -3.49
C PHE A 71 -10.34 -5.05 -2.27
N GLN A 72 -10.20 -3.73 -2.28
CA GLN A 72 -10.70 -2.84 -1.22
C GLN A 72 -11.92 -2.06 -1.71
N PHE A 73 -11.74 -1.24 -2.74
CA PHE A 73 -12.77 -0.37 -3.31
C PHE A 73 -12.31 0.16 -4.68
N THR A 74 -13.15 1.00 -5.31
CA THR A 74 -12.81 1.73 -6.53
C THR A 74 -12.92 3.23 -6.35
N PHE A 75 -12.10 4.01 -7.07
CA PHE A 75 -12.25 5.47 -7.15
C PHE A 75 -11.97 6.01 -8.57
N PRO A 76 -12.45 7.21 -8.94
CA PRO A 76 -12.26 7.79 -10.28
C PRO A 76 -10.79 8.09 -10.62
N LYS A 77 -10.34 7.87 -11.86
CA LYS A 77 -8.94 8.15 -12.24
C LYS A 77 -8.56 9.63 -12.10
N SER A 78 -9.52 10.54 -12.18
CA SER A 78 -9.32 11.98 -11.95
C SER A 78 -8.79 12.29 -10.54
N GLU A 79 -9.08 11.44 -9.55
CA GLU A 79 -8.64 11.60 -8.16
C GLU A 79 -7.25 11.01 -7.89
N LEU A 80 -6.54 10.54 -8.92
CA LEU A 80 -5.21 9.95 -8.74
C LEU A 80 -4.24 10.87 -8.00
N SER A 81 -4.18 12.16 -8.37
CA SER A 81 -3.28 13.11 -7.69
C SER A 81 -3.64 13.28 -6.22
N ARG A 82 -4.93 13.21 -5.88
CA ARG A 82 -5.39 13.29 -4.49
C ARG A 82 -5.04 12.04 -3.70
N PHE A 83 -5.15 10.86 -4.32
CA PHE A 83 -4.64 9.61 -3.74
C PHE A 83 -3.14 9.71 -3.44
N GLU A 84 -2.34 10.15 -4.42
CA GLU A 84 -0.88 10.24 -4.28
C GLU A 84 -0.47 11.27 -3.20
N GLU A 85 -1.23 12.36 -3.07
CA GLU A 85 -1.06 13.33 -1.98
C GLU A 85 -1.34 12.70 -0.61
N ILE A 86 -2.45 11.97 -0.44
CA ILE A 86 -2.78 11.28 0.82
C ILE A 86 -1.68 10.28 1.17
N ALA A 87 -1.29 9.43 0.22
CA ALA A 87 -0.25 8.42 0.45
C ALA A 87 1.09 9.06 0.88
N GLN A 88 1.49 10.19 0.29
CA GLN A 88 2.71 10.90 0.67
C GLN A 88 2.61 11.64 2.01
N GLN A 89 1.42 12.08 2.42
CA GLN A 89 1.20 12.78 3.70
C GLN A 89 1.29 11.84 4.90
N HIS A 90 0.88 10.58 4.73
CA HIS A 90 1.08 9.53 5.74
C HIS A 90 2.56 9.24 5.91
N LYS A 91 3.11 9.62 7.06
CA LYS A 91 4.54 9.45 7.36
C LYS A 91 4.90 7.97 7.36
N PRO A 92 5.99 7.57 6.67
CA PRO A 92 6.53 6.22 6.83
C PRO A 92 6.82 5.90 8.29
N PRO A 93 6.54 4.67 8.75
CA PRO A 93 6.80 4.27 10.13
C PRO A 93 8.27 4.42 10.52
N HIS A 94 8.50 4.95 11.72
CA HIS A 94 9.82 5.01 12.34
C HIS A 94 9.69 4.93 13.86
N ASP A 95 10.34 3.92 14.45
CA ASP A 95 10.40 3.75 15.91
C ASP A 95 11.67 2.97 16.29
N GLU A 96 12.64 3.66 16.92
CA GLU A 96 13.92 3.08 17.33
C GLU A 96 13.76 1.90 18.30
N ARG A 97 12.63 1.78 19.02
CA ARG A 97 12.34 0.64 19.90
C ARG A 97 12.34 -0.68 19.14
N ALA A 98 12.09 -0.66 17.83
CA ALA A 98 12.14 -1.85 16.99
C ALA A 98 13.53 -2.51 16.94
N LEU A 99 14.58 -1.78 17.32
CA LEU A 99 15.95 -2.30 17.39
C LEU A 99 16.28 -2.95 18.74
N MET A 100 15.53 -2.64 19.79
CA MET A 100 15.92 -2.94 21.18
C MET A 100 14.87 -3.70 21.98
N GLU A 101 13.59 -3.54 21.66
CA GLU A 101 12.47 -4.11 22.42
C GLU A 101 11.88 -5.31 21.69
N SER A 102 11.86 -6.47 22.36
CA SER A 102 11.26 -7.69 21.79
C SER A 102 9.73 -7.71 21.85
N ASN A 103 9.10 -6.94 22.73
CA ASN A 103 7.65 -6.84 22.87
C ASN A 103 7.24 -5.43 23.33
N PRO A 104 7.33 -4.43 22.44
CA PRO A 104 6.98 -3.05 22.75
C PRO A 104 5.48 -2.90 23.04
N ASP A 105 5.16 -2.09 24.06
CA ASP A 105 3.78 -1.71 24.41
C ASP A 105 3.70 -0.17 24.50
N PRO A 106 2.93 0.52 23.65
CA PRO A 106 2.08 -0.04 22.59
C PRO A 106 2.88 -0.65 21.42
N PRO A 107 2.26 -1.53 20.60
CA PRO A 107 2.88 -2.11 19.42
C PRO A 107 3.46 -1.06 18.48
N ILE A 108 4.59 -1.38 17.88
CA ILE A 108 5.26 -0.50 16.91
C ILE A 108 4.49 -0.54 15.59
N GLN A 109 4.19 0.65 15.06
CA GLN A 109 3.59 0.81 13.74
C GLN A 109 4.54 0.30 12.65
N ASN A 110 3.99 -0.36 11.64
CA ASN A 110 4.72 -0.97 10.54
C ASN A 110 4.05 -0.69 9.19
N CYS A 111 4.55 -1.33 8.13
CA CYS A 111 4.01 -1.15 6.77
C CYS A 111 2.50 -1.42 6.66
N SER A 112 1.97 -2.35 7.46
CA SER A 112 0.53 -2.67 7.47
C SER A 112 -0.29 -1.54 8.05
N ASP A 113 0.20 -0.88 9.10
CA ASP A 113 -0.49 0.28 9.69
C ASP A 113 -0.54 1.44 8.69
N TRP A 114 0.58 1.74 8.02
CA TRP A 114 0.61 2.76 6.97
C TRP A 114 -0.37 2.45 5.83
N VAL A 115 -0.41 1.20 5.36
CA VAL A 115 -1.36 0.79 4.30
C VAL A 115 -2.80 0.94 4.78
N ASN A 116 -3.12 0.51 6.00
CA ASN A 116 -4.47 0.60 6.54
C ASN A 116 -4.93 2.07 6.70
N ASP A 117 -4.06 2.94 7.21
CA ASP A 117 -4.37 4.35 7.41
C ASP A 117 -4.61 5.08 6.08
N VAL A 118 -3.76 4.84 5.08
CA VAL A 118 -3.95 5.38 3.72
C VAL A 118 -5.24 4.86 3.10
N LEU A 119 -5.51 3.56 3.17
CA LEU A 119 -6.72 2.97 2.59
C LEU A 119 -7.98 3.49 3.28
N ALA A 120 -7.98 3.66 4.60
CA ALA A 120 -9.11 4.20 5.35
C ALA A 120 -9.43 5.62 4.92
N GLU A 121 -8.42 6.50 4.87
CA GLU A 121 -8.62 7.90 4.48
C GLU A 121 -9.03 8.04 3.00
N VAL A 122 -8.41 7.28 2.10
CA VAL A 122 -8.78 7.26 0.69
C VAL A 122 -10.22 6.78 0.52
N ASN A 123 -10.62 5.72 1.24
CA ASN A 123 -11.97 5.20 1.17
C ASN A 123 -12.99 6.25 1.62
N GLU A 124 -12.71 6.95 2.71
CA GLU A 124 -13.56 8.04 3.23
C GLU A 124 -13.66 9.21 2.25
N LYS A 125 -12.56 9.60 1.60
CA LYS A 125 -12.49 10.83 0.82
C LYS A 125 -12.81 10.69 -0.67
N LEU A 126 -12.46 9.55 -1.27
CA LEU A 126 -12.43 9.39 -2.73
C LEU A 126 -13.43 8.36 -3.28
N THR A 127 -14.13 7.63 -2.42
CA THR A 127 -15.20 6.73 -2.87
C THR A 127 -16.52 7.48 -2.95
N VAL A 128 -17.28 7.20 -4.01
CA VAL A 128 -18.62 7.76 -4.19
C VAL A 128 -19.61 6.81 -3.51
N HIS A 129 -20.33 7.30 -2.50
CA HIS A 129 -21.46 6.60 -1.87
C HIS A 129 -22.75 6.75 -2.70
#